data_AF-A0A2Z5JY26-F1
#
_entry.id   AF-A0A2Z5JY26-F1
#
_cell.length_a   1.000
_cell.length_b   1.000
_cell.length_c   1.000
_cell.angle_alpha   90.00
_cell.angle_beta   90.00
_cell.angle_gamma   90.00
#
_symmetry.space_group_name_H-M   'P 1'
#
loop_
_entity.id
_entity.type
_entity.pdbx_description
1 polymer ?
#
loop_
_entity_poly.entity_id
_entity_poly.type
_entity_poly.pdbx_seq_one_letter_code
_entity_poly.pdbx_strand_id
1 'polypeptide(L)' 'MTNLEVQAPVPVDVEGDLVSLPGDGARMAPHWAVPDRGAARPVSPALIHGVTVPPASARLLDAMSDYGD' A
#
# COMPACT_ATOMS: atom_id res chain seq x y z
N MET A 1 30.89 21.50 -0.98
CA MET A 1 29.92 20.71 -1.78
C MET A 1 30.17 19.24 -1.46
N THR A 2 29.39 18.66 -0.55
CA THR A 2 29.55 17.24 -0.20
C THR A 2 28.73 16.40 -1.15
N ASN A 3 29.39 15.49 -1.88
CA ASN A 3 28.77 14.53 -2.79
C ASN A 3 27.76 13.67 -2.03
N LEU A 4 26.52 13.66 -2.50
CA LEU A 4 25.52 12.67 -2.09
C LEU A 4 25.76 11.44 -2.97
N GLU A 5 26.51 10.48 -2.47
CA GLU A 5 26.63 9.17 -3.13
C GLU A 5 25.26 8.50 -3.05
N VAL A 6 24.47 8.64 -4.12
CA VAL A 6 23.23 7.89 -4.30
C VAL A 6 23.63 6.43 -4.43
N GLN A 7 23.47 5.67 -3.36
CA GLN A 7 23.58 4.22 -3.43
C GLN A 7 22.56 3.73 -4.47
N ALA A 8 23.06 3.06 -5.50
CA ALA A 8 22.20 2.38 -6.45
C ALA A 8 21.37 1.34 -5.70
N PRO A 9 20.05 1.23 -5.97
CA PRO A 9 19.22 0.24 -5.31
C PRO A 9 19.81 -1.16 -5.58
N VAL A 10 19.97 -1.94 -4.51
CA VAL A 10 20.34 -3.35 -4.61
C VAL A 10 19.32 -4.04 -5.51
N PRO A 11 19.73 -4.93 -6.45
CA PRO A 11 18.77 -5.70 -7.23
C PRO A 11 17.85 -6.45 -6.27
N VAL A 12 16.58 -6.04 -6.25
CA VAL A 12 15.55 -6.79 -5.55
C VAL A 12 15.19 -7.97 -6.43
N ASP A 13 15.21 -9.17 -5.87
CA ASP A 13 14.66 -10.35 -6.52
C ASP A 13 13.14 -10.11 -6.63
N VAL A 14 12.69 -9.72 -7.82
CA VAL A 14 11.28 -9.35 -8.05
C VAL A 14 10.40 -10.62 -8.03
N GLU A 15 11.00 -11.78 -8.24
CA GLU A 15 10.40 -13.12 -8.11
C GLU A 15 10.47 -13.71 -6.68
N GLY A 16 10.79 -12.89 -5.67
CA GLY A 16 10.86 -13.33 -4.27
C GLY A 16 9.62 -14.10 -3.82
N ASP A 17 9.84 -15.24 -3.15
CA ASP A 17 8.81 -16.12 -2.61
C ASP A 17 7.76 -15.34 -1.79
N LEU A 18 6.47 -15.57 -2.06
CA LEU A 18 5.35 -14.91 -1.38
C LEU A 18 5.39 -15.10 0.15
N VAL A 19 6.01 -16.18 0.62
CA VAL A 19 6.24 -16.44 2.05
C VAL A 19 7.15 -15.38 2.69
N SER A 20 8.03 -14.74 1.91
CA SER A 20 8.98 -13.72 2.38
C SER A 20 8.37 -12.32 2.46
N LEU A 21 7.26 -12.05 1.74
CA LEU A 21 6.61 -10.73 1.69
C LEU A 21 6.28 -10.12 3.07
N PRO A 22 5.76 -10.86 4.06
CA PRO A 22 5.52 -10.29 5.39
C PRO A 22 6.81 -9.80 6.07
N GLY A 23 7.91 -10.52 5.89
CA GLY A 23 9.22 -10.13 6.41
C GLY A 23 9.80 -8.89 5.71
N ASP A 24 9.58 -8.78 4.40
CA ASP A 24 10.00 -7.61 3.62
C ASP A 24 9.17 -6.37 3.98
N GLY A 25 7.86 -6.54 4.16
CA GLY A 25 6.98 -5.49 4.68
C GLY A 25 7.42 -5.00 6.06
N ALA A 26 7.77 -5.91 6.97
CA ALA A 26 8.29 -5.56 8.29
C ALA A 26 9.62 -4.79 8.22
N ARG A 27 10.52 -5.16 7.29
CA ARG A 27 11.79 -4.42 7.05
C ARG A 27 11.55 -3.01 6.52
N MET A 28 10.49 -2.81 5.73
CA MET A 28 10.15 -1.50 5.17
C MET A 28 9.35 -0.60 6.10
N ALA A 29 8.56 -1.16 7.02
CA ALA A 29 7.69 -0.42 7.91
C ALA A 29 8.35 0.77 8.66
N PRO A 30 9.59 0.67 9.18
CA PRO A 30 10.25 1.79 9.87
C PRO A 30 10.55 2.99 8.97
N HIS A 31 10.61 2.81 7.65
CA HIS A 31 10.89 3.87 6.68
C HIS A 31 9.65 4.65 6.27
N TRP A 32 8.46 4.20 6.67
CA TRP A 32 7.22 4.87 6.33
C TRP A 32 6.86 5.89 7.40
N ALA A 33 6.59 7.13 6.99
CA ALA A 33 6.05 8.14 7.88
C ALA A 33 4.63 7.73 8.28
N VAL A 34 4.47 7.22 9.51
CA VAL A 34 3.16 6.94 10.09
C VAL A 34 2.72 8.20 10.84
N PRO A 35 1.65 8.88 10.41
CA PRO A 35 1.07 9.97 11.19
C PRO A 35 0.65 9.42 12.55
N ASP A 36 0.81 10.21 13.62
CA ASP A 36 0.25 9.86 14.92
C ASP A 36 -1.27 9.69 14.78
N ARG A 37 -1.72 8.42 14.76
CA ARG A 37 -3.13 8.09 14.64
C ARG A 37 -3.68 7.89 16.03
N GLY A 38 -4.39 8.90 16.52
CA GLY A 38 -5.29 8.74 17.65
C GLY A 38 -6.30 7.63 17.39
N ALA A 39 -6.86 7.06 18.46
CA ALA A 39 -7.87 6.02 18.35
C ALA A 39 -9.01 6.47 17.41
N ALA A 40 -9.32 5.65 16.40
CA ALA A 40 -10.41 5.93 15.48
C ALA A 40 -11.71 5.98 16.27
N ARG A 41 -12.35 7.17 16.32
CA ARG A 41 -13.67 7.31 16.92
C ARG A 41 -14.72 7.00 15.85
N PRO A 42 -15.80 6.27 16.18
CA PRO A 42 -16.93 6.12 15.27
C PRO A 42 -17.40 7.50 14.80
N VAL A 43 -17.53 7.67 13.48
CA VAL A 43 -18.10 8.85 12.86
C VAL A 43 -19.49 8.51 12.32
N SER A 44 -20.37 9.51 12.25
CA SER A 44 -21.65 9.34 11.56
C SER A 44 -21.39 8.92 10.11
N PRO A 45 -22.17 7.98 9.53
CA PRO A 45 -22.07 7.62 8.12
C PRO A 45 -22.16 8.83 7.17
N ALA A 46 -22.88 9.88 7.56
CA ALA A 46 -22.98 11.12 6.78
C ALA A 46 -21.65 11.89 6.65
N LEU A 47 -20.67 11.62 7.53
CA LEU A 47 -19.32 12.21 7.49
C LEU A 47 -18.32 11.34 6.73
N ILE A 48 -18.70 10.10 6.38
CA ILE A 48 -17.92 9.28 5.47
C ILE A 48 -18.22 9.82 4.08
N HIS A 49 -17.35 10.72 3.59
CA HIS A 49 -17.40 11.14 2.20
C HIS A 49 -17.06 9.92 1.33
N GLY A 50 -18.11 9.26 0.84
CA GLY A 50 -17.97 8.10 -0.02
C GLY A 50 -17.28 8.48 -1.32
N VAL A 51 -16.38 7.60 -1.78
CA VAL A 51 -15.87 7.68 -3.15
C VAL A 51 -16.89 7.01 -4.05
N THR A 52 -17.46 7.76 -4.99
CA THR A 52 -18.31 7.16 -6.04
C THR A 52 -17.40 6.66 -7.16
N VAL A 53 -17.31 5.34 -7.31
CA VAL A 53 -16.53 4.72 -8.39
C VAL A 53 -17.42 4.59 -9.63
N PRO A 54 -17.01 5.09 -10.80
CA PRO A 54 -17.78 4.92 -12.03
C PRO A 54 -17.95 3.43 -12.39
N PRO A 55 -19.10 3.01 -12.95
CA PRO A 55 -19.34 1.62 -13.33
C PRO A 55 -18.29 1.02 -14.25
N ALA A 56 -17.71 1.83 -15.16
CA ALA A 56 -16.64 1.39 -16.06
C ALA A 56 -15.36 0.99 -15.31
N SER A 57 -15.03 1.69 -14.22
CA SER A 57 -13.88 1.36 -13.37
C SER A 57 -14.13 0.12 -12.52
N ALA A 58 -15.37 -0.05 -12.02
CA ALA A 58 -15.76 -1.26 -11.29
C ALA A 58 -15.68 -2.51 -12.17
N ARG A 59 -16.13 -2.42 -13.43
CA ARG A 59 -16.06 -3.50 -14.43
C ARG A 59 -14.62 -3.95 -14.75
N LEU A 60 -13.64 -3.08 -14.56
CA LEU A 60 -12.22 -3.42 -14.71
C LEU A 60 -11.77 -4.41 -13.62
N LEU A 61 -12.37 -4.33 -12.42
CA LEU A 61 -12.10 -5.25 -11.32
C LEU A 61 -12.80 -6.61 -11.51
N ASP A 62 -13.96 -6.65 -12.20
CA ASP A 62 -14.66 -7.92 -12.50
C ASP A 62 -13.75 -8.90 -13.26
N ALA A 63 -12.84 -8.38 -14.09
CA ALA A 63 -11.87 -9.19 -14.85
C ALA A 63 -10.65 -9.62 -14.01
N MET A 64 -10.51 -9.17 -12.77
CA MET A 64 -9.42 -9.49 -11.84
C MET A 64 -9.91 -10.43 -10.73
N SER A 65 -10.65 -11.46 -11.10
CA SER A 65 -11.24 -12.43 -10.16
C SER A 65 -10.21 -13.19 -9.32
N ASP A 66 -8.96 -13.29 -9.80
CA ASP A 66 -7.87 -13.98 -9.11
C ASP A 66 -7.47 -13.34 -7.76
N TYR A 67 -7.99 -12.14 -7.46
CA TYR A 67 -7.66 -11.37 -6.25
C TYR A 67 -8.83 -11.19 -5.27
N GLY A 68 -10.01 -11.77 -5.55
CA GLY A 68 -11.28 -11.40 -4.90
C GLY A 68 -11.95 -12.44 -3.98
N ASP A 69 -11.35 -13.62 -3.77
CA ASP A 69 -11.86 -14.68 -2.87
C ASP A 69 -11.26 -14.57 -1.45
#